data_AF-A0A9D9FFU0-F1
#
_entry.id   AF-A0A9D9FFU0-F1
#
_cell.length_a   1.000
_cell.length_b   1.000
_cell.length_c   1.000
_cell.angle_alpha   90.00
_cell.angle_beta   90.00
_cell.angle_gamma   90.00
#
_symmetry.space_group_name_H-M   'P 1'
#
loop_
_entity.id
_entity.type
_entity.pdbx_description
1 polymer ?
#
loop_
_entity_poly.entity_id
_entity_poly.type
_entity_poly.pdbx_seq_one_letter_code
_entity_poly.pdbx_strand_id
1 'polypeptide(L)'
;MDIVINILLPVFGIAAIGYAAARMRWFAESAESGVSNFVFNYAVPFMLFRTVATTDLPDRMPWDLFGSYYLPAFTVFGIGMALGRFVFGRDAMGAILTGMGSAFSNTVLLGLPLILLAYGEAAALPFFLILSVHGLLLFTGTTIMLELARSAGGSLAGVPAQVVLGLIRNPILIGLAAGLTANLAGLELPVPVARIAETFQGAVLPCALFVLGASLKRYGVAGRVVQSLAQVSLKLLVFPALVYLAGTYVFDLDPVWVQIAVITAAQPSGVMVYLFAQRYGTAQALATTSIFLATVGSAFTSWAILWLFSL
;
A
#
# COMPACT_ATOMS: atom_id res chain seq x y z
N MET A 1 2.95 25.00 9.43
CA MET A 1 4.31 24.50 9.75
C MET A 1 4.24 23.24 10.62
N ASP A 2 3.17 23.09 11.41
CA ASP A 2 2.98 22.00 12.37
C ASP A 2 2.84 20.61 11.75
N ILE A 3 2.18 20.48 10.58
CA ILE A 3 2.05 19.17 9.88
C ILE A 3 3.43 18.60 9.50
N VAL A 4 4.33 19.43 8.99
CA VAL A 4 5.68 19.00 8.59
C VAL A 4 6.49 18.55 9.80
N ILE A 5 6.45 19.33 10.88
CA ILE A 5 7.27 19.09 12.07
C ILE A 5 6.71 17.96 12.93
N ASN A 6 5.38 17.85 13.06
CA ASN A 6 4.75 16.90 13.99
C ASN A 6 4.38 15.57 13.35
N ILE A 7 4.16 15.51 12.03
CA ILE A 7 3.77 14.27 11.34
C ILE A 7 4.93 13.74 10.49
N LEU A 8 5.52 14.56 9.62
CA LEU A 8 6.54 14.07 8.69
C LEU A 8 7.88 13.81 9.37
N LEU A 9 8.31 14.66 10.31
CA LEU A 9 9.60 14.48 10.98
C LEU A 9 9.67 13.15 11.77
N PRO A 10 8.65 12.72 12.56
CA PRO A 10 8.67 11.40 13.18
C PRO A 10 8.65 10.25 12.16
N VAL A 11 7.80 10.35 11.12
CA VAL A 11 7.68 9.34 10.06
C VAL A 11 9.02 9.08 9.38
N PHE A 12 9.62 10.15 8.84
CA PHE A 12 10.87 10.06 8.10
C PHE A 12 12.09 9.96 9.02
N GLY A 13 12.01 10.44 10.25
CA GLY A 13 13.04 10.28 11.28
C GLY A 13 13.24 8.82 11.67
N ILE A 14 12.15 8.10 11.97
CA ILE A 14 12.23 6.65 12.27
C ILE A 14 12.73 5.87 11.05
N ALA A 15 12.26 6.22 9.84
CA ALA A 15 12.77 5.61 8.62
C ALA A 15 14.27 5.90 8.40
N ALA A 16 14.75 7.11 8.69
CA ALA A 16 16.16 7.45 8.60
C ALA A 16 17.02 6.64 9.59
N ILE A 17 16.53 6.42 10.82
CA ILE A 17 17.19 5.55 11.81
C ILE A 17 17.26 4.11 11.29
N GLY A 18 16.16 3.57 10.75
CA GLY A 18 16.13 2.23 10.15
C GLY A 18 17.13 2.09 9.00
N TYR A 19 17.19 3.08 8.12
CA TYR A 19 18.17 3.14 7.02
C TYR A 19 19.62 3.14 7.55
N ALA A 20 19.91 3.97 8.55
CA ALA A 20 21.22 4.05 9.17
C ALA A 20 21.62 2.71 9.81
N ALA A 21 20.73 2.07 10.57
CA ALA A 21 20.96 0.76 11.19
C ALA A 21 21.27 -0.33 10.15
N ALA A 22 20.52 -0.36 9.05
CA ALA A 22 20.79 -1.29 7.94
C ALA A 22 22.14 -0.98 7.27
N ARG A 23 22.46 0.30 7.05
CA ARG A 23 23.72 0.73 6.42
C ARG A 23 24.93 0.37 7.27
N MET A 24 24.85 0.54 8.59
CA MET A 24 25.87 0.15 9.57
C MET A 24 25.93 -1.37 9.81
N ARG A 25 25.06 -2.16 9.17
CA ARG A 25 24.93 -3.62 9.34
C ARG A 25 24.54 -4.04 10.77
N TRP A 26 23.92 -3.14 11.54
CA TRP A 26 23.35 -3.45 12.86
C TRP A 26 22.01 -4.16 12.75
N PHE A 27 21.36 -4.04 11.60
CA PHE A 27 20.09 -4.69 11.31
C PHE A 27 20.21 -5.52 10.03
N ALA A 28 20.09 -6.84 10.17
CA ALA A 28 20.23 -7.78 9.06
C ALA A 28 18.94 -7.86 8.22
N GLU A 29 19.07 -8.28 6.96
CA GLU A 29 17.93 -8.45 6.04
C GLU A 29 16.92 -9.52 6.53
N SER A 30 17.40 -10.54 7.24
CA SER A 30 16.53 -11.52 7.90
C SER A 30 15.71 -10.91 9.03
N ALA A 31 16.28 -9.94 9.77
CA ALA A 31 15.57 -9.20 10.80
C ALA A 31 14.53 -8.25 10.19
N GLU A 32 14.86 -7.56 9.09
CA GLU A 32 13.91 -6.77 8.29
C GLU A 32 12.70 -7.59 7.88
N SER A 33 12.95 -8.78 7.31
CA SER A 33 11.89 -9.70 6.89
C SER A 33 11.05 -10.19 8.08
N GLY A 34 11.70 -10.52 9.20
CA GLY A 34 11.04 -10.97 10.43
C GLY A 34 10.10 -9.91 11.02
N VAL A 35 10.56 -8.67 11.15
CA VAL A 35 9.74 -7.56 11.67
C VAL A 35 8.61 -7.21 10.70
N SER A 36 8.86 -7.20 9.39
CA SER A 36 7.81 -7.00 8.37
C SER A 36 6.70 -8.06 8.50
N ASN A 37 7.08 -9.33 8.64
CA ASN A 37 6.13 -10.43 8.84
C ASN A 37 5.36 -10.30 10.15
N PHE A 38 6.01 -9.86 11.23
CA PHE A 38 5.33 -9.59 12.50
C PHE A 38 4.26 -8.50 12.34
N VAL A 39 4.61 -7.38 11.69
CA VAL A 39 3.67 -6.26 11.47
C VAL A 39 2.46 -6.71 10.65
N PHE A 40 2.70 -7.39 9.52
CA PHE A 40 1.65 -7.76 8.59
C PHE A 40 0.75 -8.89 9.09
N ASN A 41 1.32 -9.92 9.72
CA ASN A 41 0.57 -11.12 10.11
C ASN A 41 -0.05 -11.03 11.50
N TYR A 42 0.38 -10.08 12.34
CA TYR A 42 -0.09 -9.96 13.73
C TYR A 42 -0.47 -8.53 14.08
N ALA A 43 0.46 -7.58 14.04
CA ALA A 43 0.22 -6.25 14.57
C ALA A 43 -0.96 -5.52 13.89
N VAL A 44 -0.96 -5.50 12.55
CA VAL A 44 -2.03 -4.89 11.76
C VAL A 44 -3.37 -5.63 11.92
N PRO A 45 -3.45 -6.96 11.80
CA PRO A 45 -4.67 -7.72 12.07
C PRO A 45 -5.30 -7.47 13.45
N PHE A 46 -4.49 -7.43 14.51
CA PHE A 46 -4.98 -7.15 15.87
C PHE A 46 -5.48 -5.72 16.03
N MET A 47 -4.75 -4.75 15.46
CA MET A 47 -5.21 -3.37 15.42
C MET A 47 -6.56 -3.26 14.72
N LEU A 48 -6.70 -3.92 13.57
CA LEU A 48 -7.93 -3.94 12.78
C LEU A 48 -9.11 -4.56 13.49
N PHE A 49 -8.88 -5.71 14.11
CA PHE A 49 -9.88 -6.35 14.94
C PHE A 49 -10.42 -5.38 16.00
N ARG A 50 -9.54 -4.72 16.75
CA ARG A 50 -9.93 -3.75 17.79
C ARG A 50 -10.67 -2.56 17.19
N THR A 51 -10.10 -1.91 16.18
CA THR A 51 -10.70 -0.73 15.56
C THR A 51 -12.09 -1.03 15.03
N VAL A 52 -12.27 -2.10 14.27
CA VAL A 52 -13.59 -2.46 13.70
C VAL A 52 -14.57 -2.90 14.80
N ALA A 53 -14.11 -3.66 15.79
CA ALA A 53 -14.96 -4.09 16.90
C ALA A 53 -15.56 -2.91 17.68
N THR A 54 -14.85 -1.78 17.78
CA THR A 54 -15.26 -0.62 18.59
C THR A 54 -15.73 0.60 17.79
N THR A 55 -15.80 0.52 16.46
CA THR A 55 -16.21 1.65 15.60
C THR A 55 -17.65 1.50 15.15
N ASP A 56 -18.36 2.62 15.00
CA ASP A 56 -19.67 2.66 14.37
C ASP A 56 -19.54 2.33 12.88
N LEU A 57 -20.12 1.21 12.47
CA LEU A 57 -20.03 0.74 11.08
C LEU A 57 -21.01 1.49 10.18
N PRO A 58 -20.62 1.77 8.93
CA PRO A 58 -21.55 2.32 7.95
C PRO A 58 -22.66 1.30 7.63
N ASP A 59 -23.90 1.79 7.49
CA ASP A 59 -25.10 0.98 7.23
C ASP A 59 -25.02 0.15 5.94
N ARG A 60 -24.15 0.55 5.00
CA ARG A 60 -23.97 -0.10 3.70
C ARG A 60 -22.50 -0.34 3.41
N MET A 61 -22.23 -1.44 2.69
CA MET A 61 -20.92 -1.71 2.13
C MET A 61 -20.48 -0.53 1.25
N PRO A 62 -19.29 0.07 1.46
CA PRO A 62 -18.88 1.27 0.75
C PRO A 62 -18.32 0.95 -0.64
N TRP A 63 -19.18 0.49 -1.54
CA TRP A 63 -18.82 0.24 -2.94
C TRP A 63 -18.25 1.47 -3.63
N ASP A 64 -18.71 2.64 -3.24
CA ASP A 64 -18.26 3.94 -3.73
C ASP A 64 -16.77 4.18 -3.40
N LEU A 65 -16.29 3.73 -2.24
CA LEU A 65 -14.86 3.77 -1.87
C LEU A 65 -14.02 2.86 -2.76
N PHE A 66 -14.52 1.64 -3.01
CA PHE A 66 -13.80 0.69 -3.87
C PHE A 66 -13.74 1.19 -5.32
N GLY A 67 -14.86 1.72 -5.84
CA GLY A 67 -14.93 2.31 -7.17
C GLY A 67 -14.00 3.51 -7.33
N SER A 68 -14.02 4.44 -6.36
CA SER A 68 -13.21 5.66 -6.40
C SER A 68 -11.71 5.39 -6.31
N TYR A 69 -11.28 4.29 -5.70
CA TYR A 69 -9.87 3.93 -5.60
C TYR A 69 -9.41 3.02 -6.74
N TYR A 70 -10.13 1.92 -7.01
CA TYR A 70 -9.65 0.89 -7.92
C TYR A 70 -9.88 1.19 -9.39
N LEU A 71 -10.91 1.95 -9.78
CA LEU A 71 -11.06 2.39 -11.17
C LEU A 71 -9.87 3.28 -11.59
N PRO A 72 -9.47 4.30 -10.81
CA PRO A 72 -8.19 4.98 -11.01
C PRO A 72 -6.98 4.06 -10.98
N ALA A 73 -6.91 3.10 -10.05
CA ALA A 73 -5.76 2.20 -9.95
C ALA A 73 -5.57 1.36 -11.22
N PHE A 74 -6.64 0.77 -11.74
CA PHE A 74 -6.60 0.01 -13.00
C PHE A 74 -6.34 0.90 -14.21
N THR A 75 -6.86 2.13 -14.20
CA THR A 75 -6.58 3.12 -15.25
C THR A 75 -5.10 3.45 -15.31
N VAL A 76 -4.49 3.80 -14.16
CA VAL A 76 -3.05 4.10 -14.07
C VAL A 76 -2.20 2.88 -14.35
N PHE A 77 -2.62 1.69 -13.92
CA PHE A 77 -1.98 0.44 -14.29
C PHE A 77 -1.94 0.28 -15.82
N GLY A 78 -3.07 0.48 -16.49
CA GLY A 78 -3.18 0.42 -17.95
C GLY A 78 -2.31 1.45 -18.65
N ILE A 79 -2.31 2.70 -18.18
CA ILE A 79 -1.46 3.78 -18.71
C ILE A 79 0.03 3.43 -18.54
N GLY A 80 0.44 2.95 -17.35
CA GLY A 80 1.82 2.55 -17.08
C GLY A 80 2.25 1.36 -17.95
N MET A 81 1.35 0.41 -18.19
CA MET A 81 1.59 -0.70 -19.10
C MET A 81 1.73 -0.24 -20.56
N ALA A 82 0.84 0.64 -21.03
CA ALA A 82 0.90 1.21 -22.37
C ALA A 82 2.19 2.03 -22.57
N LEU A 83 2.57 2.84 -21.58
CA LEU A 83 3.82 3.59 -21.57
C LEU A 83 5.03 2.64 -21.68
N GLY A 84 5.05 1.58 -20.86
CA GLY A 84 6.07 0.55 -20.92
C GLY A 84 6.17 -0.11 -22.29
N ARG A 85 5.03 -0.47 -22.90
CA ARG A 85 4.98 -1.21 -24.17
C ARG A 85 5.27 -0.37 -25.40
N PHE A 86 4.66 0.81 -25.50
CA PHE A 86 4.62 1.61 -26.72
C PHE A 86 5.64 2.75 -26.74
N VAL A 87 6.00 3.31 -25.57
CA VAL A 87 6.97 4.42 -25.49
C VAL A 87 8.35 3.90 -25.14
N PHE A 88 8.45 2.95 -24.20
CA PHE A 88 9.73 2.41 -23.75
C PHE A 88 10.12 1.08 -24.40
N GLY A 89 9.28 0.56 -25.31
CA GLY A 89 9.58 -0.64 -26.09
C GLY A 89 9.81 -1.90 -25.26
N ARG A 90 9.21 -2.00 -24.06
CA ARG A 90 9.37 -3.18 -23.20
C ARG A 90 8.61 -4.37 -23.77
N ASP A 91 9.10 -5.56 -23.43
CA ASP A 91 8.38 -6.81 -23.59
C ASP A 91 7.06 -6.81 -22.79
N ALA A 92 6.17 -7.75 -23.08
CA ALA A 92 4.84 -7.80 -22.45
C ALA A 92 4.95 -7.85 -20.91
N MET A 93 5.83 -8.70 -20.37
CA MET A 93 6.03 -8.80 -18.93
C MET A 93 6.64 -7.52 -18.33
N GLY A 94 7.63 -6.90 -18.99
CA GLY A 94 8.20 -5.63 -18.55
C GLY A 94 7.18 -4.48 -18.58
N ALA A 95 6.27 -4.48 -19.54
CA ALA A 95 5.16 -3.52 -19.60
C ALA A 95 4.17 -3.73 -18.44
N ILE A 96 3.76 -4.97 -18.18
CA ILE A 96 2.88 -5.32 -17.05
C ILE A 96 3.49 -4.84 -15.72
N LEU A 97 4.79 -5.06 -15.51
CA LEU A 97 5.47 -4.60 -14.30
C LEU A 97 5.61 -3.08 -14.21
N THR A 98 5.68 -2.38 -15.34
CA THR A 98 5.63 -0.90 -15.38
C THR A 98 4.25 -0.40 -14.94
N GLY A 99 3.18 -1.07 -15.39
CA GLY A 99 1.81 -0.82 -14.94
C GLY A 99 1.63 -1.08 -13.44
N MET A 100 2.08 -2.24 -12.97
CA MET A 100 2.06 -2.60 -11.55
C MET A 100 2.79 -1.56 -10.70
N GLY A 101 3.98 -1.14 -11.12
CA GLY A 101 4.75 -0.11 -10.44
C GLY A 101 4.08 1.26 -10.39
N SER A 102 3.20 1.56 -11.35
CA SER A 102 2.46 2.83 -11.42
C SER A 102 1.22 2.86 -10.51
N ALA A 103 0.63 1.70 -10.19
CA ALA A 103 -0.61 1.62 -9.41
C ALA A 103 -0.40 1.06 -7.99
N PHE A 104 0.52 0.11 -7.81
CA PHE A 104 0.68 -0.63 -6.56
C PHE A 104 1.37 0.20 -5.46
N SER A 105 0.58 0.76 -4.54
CA SER A 105 1.05 1.51 -3.35
C SER A 105 1.74 0.62 -2.30
N ASN A 106 2.78 1.17 -1.64
CA ASN A 106 3.35 0.69 -0.38
C ASN A 106 2.51 1.17 0.81
N THR A 107 1.26 0.71 0.86
CA THR A 107 0.28 1.16 1.86
C THR A 107 0.65 0.74 3.28
N VAL A 108 1.25 -0.43 3.50
CA VAL A 108 1.51 -0.94 4.86
C VAL A 108 2.70 -0.24 5.52
N LEU A 109 3.84 -0.13 4.83
CA LEU A 109 5.08 0.32 5.46
C LEU A 109 5.19 1.85 5.57
N LEU A 110 4.52 2.61 4.69
CA LEU A 110 4.47 4.08 4.78
C LEU A 110 3.05 4.61 4.97
N GLY A 111 2.08 4.12 4.20
CA GLY A 111 0.72 4.67 4.21
C GLY A 111 0.04 4.58 5.57
N LEU A 112 0.12 3.41 6.20
CA LEU A 112 -0.51 3.16 7.49
C LEU A 112 0.05 4.07 8.59
N PRO A 113 1.38 4.13 8.81
CA PRO A 113 2.00 5.12 9.68
C PRO A 113 1.51 6.55 9.48
N LEU A 114 1.48 7.00 8.23
CA LEU A 114 1.15 8.37 7.88
C LEU A 114 -0.31 8.68 8.17
N ILE A 115 -1.22 7.76 7.85
CA ILE A 115 -2.66 7.92 8.08
C ILE A 115 -2.98 7.92 9.57
N LEU A 116 -2.39 7.00 10.34
CA LEU A 116 -2.60 6.96 11.79
C LEU A 116 -2.09 8.24 12.47
N LEU A 117 -0.96 8.79 12.03
CA LEU A 117 -0.42 10.03 12.59
C LEU A 117 -1.20 11.28 12.17
N ALA A 118 -1.66 11.34 10.91
CA ALA A 118 -2.34 12.52 10.39
C ALA A 118 -3.82 12.58 10.77
N TYR A 119 -4.49 11.42 10.86
CA TYR A 119 -5.95 11.34 10.98
C TYR A 119 -6.44 10.48 12.15
N GLY A 120 -5.52 9.84 12.88
CA GLY A 120 -5.87 8.99 14.02
C GLY A 120 -6.57 7.68 13.64
N GLU A 121 -7.11 6.99 14.65
CA GLU A 121 -7.76 5.68 14.49
C GLU A 121 -9.09 5.76 13.73
N ALA A 122 -9.82 6.88 13.82
CA ALA A 122 -11.11 7.05 13.13
C ALA A 122 -11.00 6.97 11.61
N ALA A 123 -9.81 7.27 11.06
CA ALA A 123 -9.51 7.19 9.62
C ALA A 123 -8.97 5.83 9.17
N ALA A 124 -8.76 4.89 10.10
CA ALA A 124 -8.22 3.59 9.80
C ALA A 124 -9.18 2.77 8.91
N LEU A 125 -10.50 2.83 9.16
CA LEU A 125 -11.47 1.98 8.48
C LEU A 125 -11.40 2.08 6.93
N PRO A 126 -11.56 3.25 6.29
CA PRO A 126 -11.50 3.33 4.83
C PRO A 126 -10.12 2.96 4.26
N PHE A 127 -9.03 3.32 4.95
CA PHE A 127 -7.68 2.88 4.56
C PHE A 127 -7.58 1.36 4.53
N PHE A 128 -8.15 0.70 5.54
CA PHE A 128 -8.06 -0.73 5.67
C PHE A 128 -8.97 -1.51 4.76
N LEU A 129 -10.16 -0.97 4.46
CA LEU A 129 -11.01 -1.51 3.41
C LEU A 129 -10.24 -1.55 2.08
N ILE A 130 -9.59 -0.43 1.71
CA ILE A 130 -8.68 -0.41 0.55
C ILE A 130 -7.56 -1.44 0.74
N LEU A 131 -6.82 -1.43 1.85
CA LEU A 131 -5.68 -2.34 2.05
C LEU A 131 -6.06 -3.83 1.91
N SER A 132 -7.24 -4.20 2.43
CA SER A 132 -7.71 -5.59 2.49
C SER A 132 -7.92 -6.22 1.11
N VAL A 133 -8.31 -5.40 0.14
CA VAL A 133 -8.56 -5.80 -1.24
C VAL A 133 -7.37 -5.47 -2.17
N HIS A 134 -6.49 -4.54 -1.75
CA HIS A 134 -5.42 -3.98 -2.59
C HIS A 134 -4.44 -5.02 -3.10
N GLY A 135 -3.91 -5.83 -2.18
CA GLY A 135 -3.00 -6.92 -2.53
C GLY A 135 -3.69 -7.96 -3.41
N LEU A 136 -4.94 -8.32 -3.09
CA LEU A 136 -5.69 -9.30 -3.85
C LEU A 136 -5.88 -8.87 -5.31
N LEU A 137 -6.46 -7.70 -5.55
CA LEU A 137 -6.78 -7.26 -6.90
C LEU A 137 -5.52 -7.04 -7.74
N LEU A 138 -4.55 -6.29 -7.20
CA LEU A 138 -3.38 -5.91 -7.98
C LEU A 138 -2.38 -7.07 -8.10
N PHE A 139 -2.14 -7.88 -7.08
CA PHE A 139 -1.23 -9.04 -7.21
C PHE A 139 -1.83 -10.13 -8.07
N THR A 140 -3.09 -10.50 -7.84
CA THR A 140 -3.71 -11.55 -8.65
C THR A 140 -3.83 -11.08 -10.09
N GLY A 141 -4.33 -9.87 -10.34
CA GLY A 141 -4.40 -9.29 -11.68
C GLY A 141 -3.04 -9.29 -12.39
N THR A 142 -2.00 -8.81 -11.71
CA THR A 142 -0.64 -8.80 -12.28
C THR A 142 -0.13 -10.22 -12.54
N THR A 143 -0.32 -11.15 -11.61
CA THR A 143 0.12 -12.55 -11.76
C THR A 143 -0.54 -13.20 -12.96
N ILE A 144 -1.86 -13.06 -13.12
CA ILE A 144 -2.61 -13.58 -14.27
C ILE A 144 -2.00 -13.04 -15.56
N MET A 145 -1.83 -11.72 -15.65
CA MET A 145 -1.28 -11.09 -16.85
C MET A 145 0.13 -11.57 -17.16
N LEU A 146 0.98 -11.74 -16.16
CA LEU A 146 2.36 -12.23 -16.34
C LEU A 146 2.40 -13.71 -16.76
N GLU A 147 1.56 -14.56 -16.19
CA GLU A 147 1.48 -15.98 -16.57
C GLU A 147 0.95 -16.15 -18.00
N LEU A 148 -0.04 -15.34 -18.40
CA LEU A 148 -0.53 -15.28 -19.78
C LEU A 148 0.53 -14.73 -20.75
N ALA A 149 1.31 -13.73 -20.33
CA ALA A 149 2.39 -13.19 -21.16
C ALA A 149 3.57 -14.16 -21.31
N ARG A 150 3.84 -15.00 -20.29
CA ARG A 150 4.93 -15.99 -20.29
C ARG A 150 4.60 -17.23 -21.10
N SER A 151 3.33 -17.63 -21.12
CA SER A 151 2.88 -18.89 -21.71
C SER A 151 1.95 -18.56 -22.87
N ALA A 152 2.31 -18.93 -24.11
CA ALA A 152 1.38 -18.92 -25.25
C ALA A 152 0.27 -19.98 -25.10
N GLY A 153 -0.43 -20.02 -23.96
CA GLY A 153 -1.39 -21.05 -23.55
C GLY A 153 -1.49 -21.34 -22.04
N GLY A 154 -1.19 -20.39 -21.15
CA GLY A 154 -1.29 -20.62 -19.70
C GLY A 154 -2.72 -20.95 -19.24
N SER A 155 -2.91 -22.02 -18.46
CA SER A 155 -4.22 -22.40 -17.92
C SER A 155 -4.64 -21.45 -16.80
N LEU A 156 -5.74 -20.73 -17.02
CA LEU A 156 -6.38 -19.85 -16.01
C LEU A 156 -7.25 -20.63 -15.00
N ALA A 157 -7.36 -21.95 -15.14
CA ALA A 157 -8.31 -22.77 -14.38
C ALA A 157 -8.09 -22.74 -12.86
N GLY A 158 -6.88 -22.41 -12.38
CA GLY A 158 -6.57 -22.31 -10.95
C GLY A 158 -6.70 -20.91 -10.34
N VAL A 159 -6.87 -19.88 -11.17
CA VAL A 159 -6.84 -18.48 -10.72
C VAL A 159 -7.96 -18.16 -9.73
N PRO A 160 -9.24 -18.52 -9.97
CA PRO A 160 -10.32 -18.19 -9.03
C PRO A 160 -10.12 -18.85 -7.66
N ALA A 161 -9.68 -20.11 -7.64
CA ALA A 161 -9.41 -20.83 -6.39
C ALA A 161 -8.26 -20.19 -5.59
N GLN A 162 -7.20 -19.72 -6.25
CA GLN A 162 -6.10 -19.01 -5.61
C GLN A 162 -6.53 -17.66 -5.03
N VAL A 163 -7.42 -16.93 -5.74
CA VAL A 163 -8.01 -15.67 -5.23
C VAL A 163 -8.78 -15.94 -3.95
N VAL A 164 -9.72 -16.90 -3.98
CA VAL A 164 -10.56 -17.22 -2.82
C VAL A 164 -9.70 -17.71 -1.65
N LEU A 165 -8.74 -18.60 -1.90
CA LEU A 165 -7.85 -19.10 -0.85
C LEU A 165 -6.95 -17.97 -0.30
N GLY A 166 -6.52 -17.05 -1.15
CA GLY A 166 -5.77 -15.86 -0.76
C GLY A 166 -6.59 -14.92 0.12
N LEU A 167 -7.87 -14.70 -0.19
CA LEU A 167 -8.81 -13.92 0.64
C LEU A 167 -8.93 -14.53 2.04
N ILE A 168 -9.22 -15.83 2.11
CA ILE A 168 -9.48 -16.53 3.38
C ILE A 168 -8.21 -16.61 4.24
N ARG A 169 -7.03 -16.71 3.61
CA ARG A 169 -5.74 -16.77 4.32
C ARG A 169 -5.12 -15.40 4.63
N ASN A 170 -5.73 -14.31 4.16
CA ASN A 170 -5.18 -12.98 4.38
C ASN A 170 -5.41 -12.55 5.84
N PRO A 171 -4.35 -12.38 6.66
CA PRO A 171 -4.50 -12.07 8.08
C PRO A 171 -5.19 -10.72 8.31
N ILE A 172 -5.06 -9.76 7.40
CA ILE A 172 -5.74 -8.46 7.46
C ILE A 172 -7.26 -8.65 7.32
N LEU A 173 -7.69 -9.48 6.36
CA LEU A 173 -9.11 -9.80 6.18
C LEU A 173 -9.67 -10.60 7.35
N ILE A 174 -8.88 -11.52 7.90
CA ILE A 174 -9.26 -12.26 9.11
C ILE A 174 -9.47 -11.29 10.28
N GLY A 175 -8.56 -10.35 10.51
CA GLY A 175 -8.70 -9.33 11.55
C GLY A 175 -9.93 -8.45 11.36
N LEU A 176 -10.16 -7.95 10.14
CA LEU A 176 -11.37 -7.18 9.78
C LEU A 176 -12.65 -7.97 10.00
N ALA A 177 -12.72 -9.21 9.52
CA ALA A 177 -13.89 -10.06 9.64
C ALA A 177 -14.17 -10.42 11.10
N ALA A 178 -13.15 -10.71 11.90
CA ALA A 178 -13.29 -10.95 13.34
C ALA A 178 -13.81 -9.71 14.07
N GLY A 179 -13.28 -8.52 13.75
CA GLY A 179 -13.73 -7.25 14.34
C GLY A 179 -15.16 -6.93 13.95
N LEU A 180 -15.51 -7.11 12.67
CA LEU A 180 -16.86 -6.93 12.14
C LEU A 180 -17.85 -7.88 12.83
N THR A 181 -17.47 -9.15 13.00
CA THR A 181 -18.30 -10.15 13.68
C THR A 181 -18.55 -9.75 15.14
N ALA A 182 -17.52 -9.29 15.85
CA ALA A 182 -17.67 -8.82 17.22
C ALA A 182 -18.58 -7.58 17.33
N ASN A 183 -18.40 -6.62 16.41
CA ASN A 183 -19.19 -5.40 16.36
C ASN A 183 -20.68 -5.69 16.08
N LEU A 184 -20.98 -6.47 15.04
CA LEU A 184 -22.35 -6.83 14.67
C LEU A 184 -23.06 -7.69 15.72
N ALA A 185 -22.30 -8.48 16.48
CA ALA A 185 -22.83 -9.24 17.61
C ALA A 185 -23.05 -8.39 18.87
N GLY A 186 -22.69 -7.09 18.86
CA GLY A 186 -22.78 -6.21 20.01
C GLY A 186 -21.87 -6.64 21.16
N LEU A 187 -20.77 -7.32 20.87
CA LEU A 187 -19.87 -7.85 21.89
C LEU A 187 -18.98 -6.73 22.42
N GLU A 188 -19.16 -6.37 23.69
CA GLU A 188 -18.16 -5.59 24.41
C GLU A 188 -16.88 -6.43 24.56
N LEU A 189 -15.76 -5.91 24.05
CA LEU A 189 -14.48 -6.61 24.14
C LEU A 189 -14.05 -6.76 25.61
N PRO A 190 -13.79 -7.98 26.11
CA PRO A 190 -13.23 -8.16 27.44
C PRO A 190 -11.92 -7.41 27.58
N VAL A 191 -11.70 -6.75 28.73
CA VAL A 191 -10.51 -5.94 29.00
C VAL A 191 -9.18 -6.62 28.60
N PRO A 192 -8.95 -7.92 28.89
CA PRO A 192 -7.72 -8.59 28.46
C PRO A 192 -7.55 -8.64 26.94
N VAL A 193 -8.63 -8.89 26.19
CA VAL A 193 -8.60 -8.98 24.72
C VAL A 193 -8.32 -7.60 24.12
N ALA A 194 -9.00 -6.57 24.62
CA ALA A 194 -8.80 -5.20 24.18
C ALA A 194 -7.34 -4.74 24.41
N ARG A 195 -6.77 -5.05 25.58
CA ARG A 195 -5.39 -4.68 25.93
C ARG A 195 -4.34 -5.42 25.09
N ILE A 196 -4.57 -6.69 24.77
CA ILE A 196 -3.69 -7.44 23.85
C ILE A 196 -3.68 -6.74 22.49
N ALA A 197 -4.86 -6.47 21.93
CA ALA A 197 -4.98 -5.84 20.62
C ALA A 197 -4.36 -4.43 20.58
N GLU A 198 -4.56 -3.64 21.63
CA GLU A 198 -3.93 -2.32 21.81
C GLU A 198 -2.40 -2.40 21.86
N THR A 199 -1.84 -3.40 22.54
CA THR A 199 -0.38 -3.60 22.61
C THR A 199 0.22 -3.90 21.24
N PHE A 200 -0.45 -4.76 20.46
CA PHE A 200 -0.04 -5.05 19.09
C PHE A 200 -0.15 -3.82 18.18
N GLN A 201 -1.23 -3.06 18.31
CA GLN A 201 -1.44 -1.81 17.60
C GLN A 201 -0.30 -0.81 17.87
N GLY A 202 0.12 -0.65 19.12
CA GLY A 202 1.23 0.25 19.49
C GLY A 202 2.56 -0.08 18.80
N ALA A 203 2.77 -1.32 18.37
CA ALA A 203 3.96 -1.76 17.65
C ALA A 203 3.94 -1.43 16.15
N VAL A 204 2.76 -1.20 15.56
CA VAL A 204 2.59 -1.03 14.10
C VAL A 204 3.44 0.12 13.58
N LEU A 205 3.26 1.31 14.13
CA LEU A 205 3.90 2.54 13.66
C LEU A 205 5.44 2.47 13.72
N PRO A 206 6.08 2.21 14.88
CA PRO A 206 7.55 2.20 14.96
C PRO A 206 8.18 1.08 14.13
N CYS A 207 7.60 -0.12 14.13
CA CYS A 207 8.15 -1.25 13.38
C CYS A 207 8.04 -1.06 11.87
N ALA A 208 6.89 -0.61 11.37
CA ALA A 208 6.66 -0.41 9.93
C ALA A 208 7.60 0.64 9.34
N LEU A 209 7.74 1.78 10.02
CA LEU A 209 8.62 2.88 9.58
C LEU A 209 10.10 2.51 9.65
N PHE A 210 10.53 1.81 10.71
CA PHE A 210 11.91 1.37 10.83
C PHE A 210 12.27 0.38 9.72
N VAL A 211 11.40 -0.60 9.44
CA VAL A 211 11.58 -1.58 8.37
C VAL A 211 11.56 -0.92 6.99
N LEU A 212 10.67 0.05 6.75
CA LEU A 212 10.68 0.84 5.53
C LEU A 212 12.05 1.46 5.28
N GLY A 213 12.58 2.15 6.31
CA GLY A 213 13.91 2.74 6.30
C GLY A 213 15.02 1.74 6.01
N ALA A 214 15.03 0.63 6.74
CA ALA A 214 16.02 -0.43 6.56
C ALA A 214 16.02 -0.99 5.12
N SER A 215 14.82 -1.20 4.56
CA SER A 215 14.64 -1.74 3.21
C SER A 215 15.21 -0.82 2.11
N LEU A 216 15.27 0.50 2.35
CA LEU A 216 15.83 1.45 1.38
C LEU A 216 17.30 1.22 1.07
N LYS A 217 18.07 0.55 1.92
CA LYS A 217 19.44 0.15 1.59
C LYS A 217 19.49 -0.82 0.40
N ARG A 218 18.46 -1.65 0.23
CA ARG A 218 18.37 -2.66 -0.83
C ARG A 218 18.02 -2.03 -2.17
N TYR A 219 17.39 -0.86 -2.14
CA TYR A 219 16.97 -0.13 -3.33
C TYR A 219 17.90 1.05 -3.63
N GLY A 220 18.19 1.27 -4.90
CA GLY A 220 19.00 2.39 -5.36
C GLY A 220 18.81 2.63 -6.84
N VAL A 221 19.47 3.66 -7.35
CA VAL A 221 19.45 3.97 -8.78
C VAL A 221 20.26 2.90 -9.53
N ALA A 222 19.54 1.98 -10.17
CA ALA A 222 20.10 0.87 -10.95
C ALA A 222 19.99 1.11 -12.47
N GLY A 223 19.80 2.37 -12.89
CA GLY A 223 19.58 2.76 -14.28
C GLY A 223 18.10 2.97 -14.63
N ARG A 224 17.80 3.17 -15.92
CA ARG A 224 16.42 3.43 -16.42
C ARG A 224 15.72 4.61 -15.72
N VAL A 225 16.49 5.67 -15.43
CA VAL A 225 16.02 6.84 -14.66
C VAL A 225 14.83 7.53 -15.32
N VAL A 226 14.88 7.74 -16.64
CA VAL A 226 13.77 8.38 -17.39
C VAL A 226 12.49 7.55 -17.30
N GLN A 227 12.59 6.23 -17.48
CA GLN A 227 11.43 5.34 -17.36
C GLN A 227 10.89 5.31 -15.93
N SER A 228 11.79 5.33 -14.95
CA SER A 228 11.44 5.35 -13.53
C SER A 228 10.75 6.65 -13.16
N LEU A 229 11.25 7.80 -13.61
CA LEU A 229 10.62 9.10 -13.38
C LEU A 229 9.21 9.14 -13.98
N ALA A 230 9.02 8.62 -15.20
CA ALA A 230 7.69 8.58 -15.80
C ALA A 230 6.72 7.68 -14.99
N GLN A 231 7.18 6.50 -14.55
CA GLN A 231 6.39 5.60 -13.69
C GLN A 231 6.07 6.26 -12.34
N VAL A 232 7.04 6.93 -11.73
CA VAL A 232 6.89 7.64 -10.45
C VAL A 232 5.92 8.81 -10.58
N SER A 233 5.95 9.56 -11.70
CA SER A 233 4.98 10.63 -11.97
C SER A 233 3.56 10.10 -12.10
N LEU A 234 3.37 8.96 -12.78
CA LEU A 234 2.06 8.30 -12.81
C LEU A 234 1.60 7.93 -11.40
N LYS A 235 2.51 7.40 -10.59
CA LYS A 235 2.21 6.90 -9.25
C LYS A 235 1.91 7.99 -8.23
N LEU A 236 2.75 9.02 -8.17
CA LEU A 236 2.70 10.06 -7.14
C LEU A 236 1.82 11.25 -7.54
N LEU A 237 1.61 11.50 -8.83
CA LEU A 237 0.82 12.65 -9.29
C LEU A 237 -0.51 12.20 -9.90
N VAL A 238 -0.46 11.39 -10.94
CA VAL A 238 -1.65 11.04 -11.72
C VAL A 238 -2.61 10.18 -10.91
N PHE A 239 -2.11 9.15 -10.22
CA PHE A 239 -2.96 8.25 -9.47
C PHE A 239 -3.73 8.93 -8.32
N PRO A 240 -3.10 9.65 -7.38
CA PRO A 240 -3.85 10.35 -6.34
C PRO A 240 -4.77 11.44 -6.90
N ALA A 241 -4.40 12.11 -8.00
CA ALA A 241 -5.30 13.06 -8.66
C ALA A 241 -6.56 12.38 -9.21
N LEU A 242 -6.42 11.22 -9.87
CA LEU A 242 -7.56 10.47 -10.36
C LEU A 242 -8.43 9.92 -9.23
N VAL A 243 -7.83 9.48 -8.11
CA VAL A 243 -8.58 9.07 -6.90
C VAL A 243 -9.33 10.25 -6.29
N TYR A 244 -8.71 11.44 -6.24
CA TYR A 244 -9.37 12.65 -5.77
C TYR A 244 -10.58 13.01 -6.65
N LEU A 245 -10.38 13.03 -7.97
CA LEU A 245 -11.44 13.35 -8.92
C LEU A 245 -12.58 12.34 -8.88
N ALA A 246 -12.28 11.04 -8.84
CA ALA A 246 -13.29 10.00 -8.75
C ALA A 246 -14.04 10.07 -7.41
N GLY A 247 -13.32 10.17 -6.29
CA GLY A 247 -13.91 10.23 -4.96
C GLY A 247 -14.80 11.45 -4.75
N THR A 248 -14.41 12.61 -5.29
CA THR A 248 -15.14 13.87 -5.09
C THR A 248 -16.29 14.06 -6.08
N TYR A 249 -16.05 13.82 -7.38
CA TYR A 249 -16.99 14.23 -8.43
C TYR A 249 -17.78 13.09 -9.05
N VAL A 250 -17.36 11.83 -8.87
CA VAL A 250 -18.05 10.67 -9.47
C VAL A 250 -18.81 9.89 -8.41
N PHE A 251 -18.17 9.65 -7.26
CA PHE A 251 -18.70 8.81 -6.19
C PHE A 251 -19.22 9.60 -4.98
N ASP A 252 -19.00 10.92 -4.94
CA ASP A 252 -19.48 11.85 -3.89
C ASP A 252 -19.22 11.32 -2.46
N LEU A 253 -17.98 10.92 -2.22
CA LEU A 253 -17.56 10.38 -0.93
C LEU A 253 -17.44 11.48 0.12
N ASP A 254 -17.66 11.10 1.37
CA ASP A 254 -17.35 11.94 2.52
C ASP A 254 -15.93 12.53 2.41
N PRO A 255 -15.73 13.82 2.70
CA PRO A 255 -14.44 14.48 2.52
C PRO A 255 -13.28 13.74 3.20
N VAL A 256 -13.49 13.22 4.41
CA VAL A 256 -12.48 12.44 5.14
C VAL A 256 -12.11 11.15 4.39
N TRP A 257 -13.08 10.47 3.77
CA TRP A 257 -12.83 9.25 2.99
C TRP A 257 -12.07 9.54 1.70
N VAL A 258 -12.38 10.67 1.04
CA VAL A 258 -11.60 11.15 -0.11
C VAL A 258 -10.15 11.39 0.30
N GLN A 259 -9.91 12.12 1.40
CA GLN A 259 -8.57 12.42 1.89
C GLN A 259 -7.76 11.15 2.15
N ILE A 260 -8.38 10.16 2.80
CA ILE A 260 -7.74 8.88 3.12
C ILE A 260 -7.46 8.08 1.84
N ALA A 261 -8.40 8.02 0.89
CA ALA A 261 -8.18 7.33 -0.38
C ALA A 261 -7.03 7.97 -1.18
N VAL A 262 -6.98 9.31 -1.23
CA VAL A 262 -5.96 10.08 -1.96
C VAL A 262 -4.58 9.90 -1.33
N ILE A 263 -4.45 10.03 -0.01
CA ILE A 263 -3.16 9.84 0.65
C ILE A 263 -2.68 8.39 0.52
N THR A 264 -3.60 7.41 0.51
CA THR A 264 -3.30 5.99 0.26
C THR A 264 -2.80 5.76 -1.16
N ALA A 265 -3.34 6.48 -2.15
CA ALA A 265 -2.91 6.41 -3.55
C ALA A 265 -1.54 7.05 -3.77
N ALA A 266 -1.24 8.12 -3.02
CA ALA A 266 0.01 8.88 -3.07
C ALA A 266 1.20 8.18 -2.39
N GLN A 267 0.99 7.01 -1.79
CA GLN A 267 2.08 6.21 -1.22
C GLN A 267 3.01 5.71 -2.33
N PRO A 268 4.32 5.58 -2.08
CA PRO A 268 5.29 5.17 -3.09
C PRO A 268 5.01 3.75 -3.59
N SER A 269 5.63 3.36 -4.71
CA SER A 269 5.47 2.00 -5.25
C SER A 269 5.86 0.93 -4.23
N GLY A 270 5.04 -0.10 -4.09
CA GLY A 270 5.28 -1.19 -3.15
C GLY A 270 6.47 -2.08 -3.54
N VAL A 271 7.15 -2.59 -2.51
CA VAL A 271 8.29 -3.54 -2.64
C VAL A 271 7.94 -4.76 -3.49
N MET A 272 6.68 -5.19 -3.48
CA MET A 272 6.21 -6.35 -4.24
C MET A 272 6.44 -6.21 -5.75
N VAL A 273 6.49 -4.99 -6.29
CA VAL A 273 6.84 -4.76 -7.70
C VAL A 273 8.23 -5.29 -8.02
N TYR A 274 9.20 -5.10 -7.12
CA TYR A 274 10.56 -5.64 -7.27
C TYR A 274 10.59 -7.15 -7.15
N LEU A 275 9.84 -7.74 -6.22
CA LEU A 275 9.81 -9.20 -6.05
C LEU A 275 9.22 -9.89 -7.29
N PHE A 276 8.20 -9.30 -7.91
CA PHE A 276 7.69 -9.77 -9.21
C PHE A 276 8.72 -9.60 -10.32
N ALA A 277 9.40 -8.45 -10.39
CA ALA A 277 10.48 -8.22 -11.35
C ALA A 277 11.62 -9.25 -11.22
N GLN A 278 11.98 -9.60 -9.99
CA GLN A 278 12.98 -10.62 -9.70
C GLN A 278 12.48 -12.02 -10.13
N ARG A 279 11.27 -12.39 -9.70
CA ARG A 279 10.66 -13.70 -9.98
C ARG A 279 10.50 -13.97 -11.48
N TYR A 280 10.11 -12.96 -12.25
CA TYR A 280 9.89 -13.08 -13.69
C TYR A 280 11.11 -12.69 -14.53
N GLY A 281 12.25 -12.35 -13.90
CA GLY A 281 13.51 -12.07 -14.58
C GLY A 281 13.49 -10.83 -15.49
N THR A 282 12.59 -9.87 -15.26
CA THR A 282 12.43 -8.67 -16.10
C THR A 282 12.16 -7.42 -15.27
N ALA A 283 12.44 -6.24 -15.82
CA ALA A 283 12.19 -4.93 -15.20
C ALA A 283 12.79 -4.65 -13.80
N GLN A 284 13.76 -5.45 -13.32
CA GLN A 284 14.37 -5.27 -11.99
C GLN A 284 14.99 -3.88 -11.79
N ALA A 285 15.79 -3.40 -12.75
CA ALA A 285 16.41 -2.07 -12.68
C ALA A 285 15.37 -0.93 -12.63
N LEU A 286 14.24 -1.08 -13.32
CA LEU A 286 13.14 -0.11 -13.29
C LEU A 286 12.44 -0.16 -11.93
N ALA A 287 12.13 -1.36 -11.42
CA ALA A 287 11.46 -1.54 -10.13
C ALA A 287 12.30 -0.96 -8.99
N THR A 288 13.59 -1.31 -8.90
CA THR A 288 14.51 -0.80 -7.87
C THR A 288 14.60 0.72 -7.91
N THR A 289 14.87 1.30 -9.09
CA THR A 289 15.02 2.76 -9.23
C THR A 289 13.72 3.49 -8.94
N SER A 290 12.58 2.96 -9.40
CA SER A 290 11.27 3.57 -9.16
C SER A 290 10.85 3.50 -7.69
N ILE A 291 11.09 2.39 -6.99
CA ILE A 291 10.80 2.28 -5.54
C ILE A 291 11.62 3.31 -4.76
N PHE A 292 12.92 3.44 -5.06
CA PHE A 292 13.78 4.42 -4.41
C PHE A 292 13.30 5.85 -4.67
N LEU A 293 13.13 6.22 -5.94
CA LEU A 293 12.68 7.57 -6.32
C LEU A 293 11.27 7.88 -5.81
N ALA A 294 10.34 6.92 -5.86
CA ALA A 294 9.00 7.09 -5.34
C ALA A 294 9.03 7.31 -3.83
N THR A 295 9.84 6.56 -3.08
CA THR A 295 9.88 6.68 -1.62
C THR A 295 10.43 8.04 -1.19
N VAL A 296 11.51 8.50 -1.83
CA VAL A 296 12.05 9.85 -1.59
C VAL A 296 11.03 10.92 -2.03
N GLY A 297 10.45 10.79 -3.22
CA GLY A 297 9.47 11.73 -3.76
C GLY A 297 8.18 11.80 -2.94
N SER A 298 7.74 10.69 -2.36
CA SER A 298 6.50 10.60 -1.59
C SER A 298 6.52 11.45 -0.32
N ALA A 299 7.69 11.80 0.21
CA ALA A 299 7.78 12.76 1.32
C ALA A 299 7.22 14.12 0.90
N PHE A 300 7.61 14.60 -0.27
CA PHE A 300 7.12 15.85 -0.83
C PHE A 300 5.65 15.75 -1.24
N THR A 301 5.25 14.65 -1.88
CA THR A 301 3.87 14.50 -2.35
C THR A 301 2.89 14.33 -1.19
N SER A 302 3.26 13.56 -0.17
CA SER A 302 2.46 13.41 1.06
C SER A 302 2.33 14.75 1.79
N TRP A 303 3.41 15.53 1.87
CA TRP A 303 3.37 16.89 2.41
C TRP A 303 2.39 17.77 1.63
N ALA A 304 2.51 17.82 0.30
CA ALA A 304 1.68 18.68 -0.54
C ALA A 304 0.18 18.33 -0.43
N ILE A 305 -0.14 17.04 -0.39
CA ILE A 305 -1.52 16.54 -0.25
C ILE A 305 -2.08 16.89 1.14
N LEU A 306 -1.33 16.62 2.21
CA LEU A 306 -1.75 16.96 3.57
C LEU A 306 -1.94 18.47 3.73
N TRP A 307 -1.06 19.27 3.14
CA TRP A 307 -1.19 20.72 3.14
C TRP A 307 -2.45 21.18 2.40
N LEU A 308 -2.70 20.62 1.21
CA LEU A 308 -3.90 20.93 0.41
C LEU A 308 -5.21 20.62 1.14
N PHE A 309 -5.25 19.52 1.89
CA PHE A 309 -6.43 19.13 2.67
C PHE A 309 -6.53 19.78 4.05
N SER A 310 -5.49 20.46 4.50
CA SER A 310 -5.48 21.27 5.73
C SER A 310 -5.93 22.72 5.52
N LEU A 311 -6.16 23.11 4.25
CA LEU A 311 -6.74 24.38 3.82
C LEU A 311 -8.26 24.22 3.65
#